data_AF-A2F3V2-F1
#
_entry.id   AF-A2F3V2-F1
#
_cell.length_a   1.000
_cell.length_b   1.000
_cell.length_c   1.000
_cell.angle_alpha   90.00
_cell.angle_beta   90.00
_cell.angle_gamma   90.00
#
_symmetry.space_group_name_H-M   'P 1'
#
loop_
_entity.id
_entity.type
_entity.pdbx_description
1 polymer ?
#
loop_
_entity_poly.entity_id
_entity_poly.type
_entity_poly.pdbx_seq_one_letter_code
_entity_poly.pdbx_strand_id
1 'polypeptide(L)'
;MNFANLTPEDFSSLLTQSSSVISARQLYTCTRNANISINNLQDAISTLKSVQKYMKMRILEGIISILEQLLKDQSISTNQIEKHQANLDQIQKEKENNEKEIQTLHSQHKEKEENDLPKEFLSKISKLKNSRDFIEIYKFFEEISEKGNQKMMQKACDEELWKKQKDNYFGTNVLHEASSKGNLRLVKSLIECGCDKEGGTPLYWASRQGKLEVVKYLTSVGANKEAKDDDGYTSLILASYFDKLEVVKCLISAGANKEAKNNEGFTPLIKASEYGHLEVVKYLISVGANKSAKTNEGKTALDYSKGEVRKYLLSTARK
;
A
#
# COMPACT_ATOMS: atom_id res chain seq x y z
N MET A 1 40.67 -36.68 37.16
CA MET A 1 39.55 -37.44 37.76
C MET A 1 38.27 -36.86 37.17
N ASN A 2 37.53 -37.65 36.39
CA ASN A 2 36.22 -37.26 35.86
C ASN A 2 35.28 -37.05 37.04
N PHE A 3 34.89 -35.81 37.32
CA PHE A 3 33.85 -35.54 38.29
C PHE A 3 32.54 -36.12 37.73
N ALA A 4 31.92 -37.07 38.43
CA ALA A 4 30.59 -37.54 38.05
C ALA A 4 29.62 -36.35 38.07
N ASN A 5 28.88 -36.15 36.97
CA ASN A 5 27.81 -35.16 36.94
C ASN A 5 26.64 -35.69 37.76
N LEU A 6 26.34 -35.05 38.87
CA LEU A 6 25.24 -35.43 39.76
C LEU A 6 23.96 -34.71 39.33
N THR A 7 22.83 -35.39 39.42
CA THR A 7 21.54 -34.70 39.40
C THR A 7 21.29 -33.98 40.74
N PRO A 8 20.38 -32.99 40.80
CA PRO A 8 19.96 -32.38 42.06
C PRO A 8 19.51 -33.40 43.12
N GLU A 9 18.83 -34.46 42.70
CA GLU A 9 18.34 -35.54 43.56
C GLU A 9 19.49 -36.40 44.11
N ASP A 10 20.41 -36.84 43.23
CA ASP A 10 21.60 -37.60 43.63
C ASP A 10 22.43 -36.83 44.65
N PHE A 11 22.63 -35.54 44.39
CA PHE A 11 23.38 -34.66 45.28
C PHE A 11 22.67 -34.46 46.63
N SER A 12 21.36 -34.23 46.63
CA SER A 12 20.59 -34.08 47.88
C SER A 12 20.58 -35.36 48.72
N SER A 13 20.47 -36.52 48.06
CA SER A 13 20.57 -37.83 48.72
C SER A 13 21.94 -38.04 49.36
N LEU A 14 23.02 -37.75 48.63
CA LEU A 14 24.39 -37.82 49.12
C LEU A 14 24.61 -36.93 50.36
N LEU A 15 24.14 -35.67 50.31
CA LEU A 15 24.23 -34.75 51.45
C LEU A 15 23.44 -35.26 52.65
N THR A 16 22.23 -35.78 52.42
CA THR A 16 21.36 -36.31 53.47
C THR A 16 22.04 -37.47 54.19
N GLN A 17 22.51 -38.48 53.45
CA GLN A 17 23.18 -39.66 54.00
C GLN A 17 24.47 -39.30 54.74
N SER A 18 25.26 -38.37 54.19
CA SER A 18 26.55 -37.99 54.77
C SER A 18 26.42 -37.11 56.02
N SER A 19 25.33 -36.34 56.13
CA SER A 19 25.12 -35.38 57.22
C SER A 19 24.95 -35.99 58.62
N SER A 20 24.66 -37.28 58.72
CA SER A 20 24.60 -38.02 59.99
C SER A 20 25.97 -38.41 60.53
N VAL A 21 27.00 -38.46 59.67
CA VAL A 21 28.33 -38.99 59.99
C VAL A 21 29.39 -37.89 60.05
N ILE A 22 29.26 -36.84 59.24
CA ILE A 22 30.27 -35.78 59.12
C ILE A 22 29.68 -34.38 59.34
N SER A 23 30.51 -33.46 59.83
CA SER A 23 30.10 -32.09 60.12
C SER A 23 29.79 -31.28 58.86
N ALA A 24 28.98 -30.22 58.97
CA ALA A 24 28.66 -29.29 57.88
C ALA A 24 29.92 -28.72 57.17
N ARG A 25 31.00 -28.45 57.92
CA ARG A 25 32.27 -27.97 57.36
C ARG A 25 33.00 -29.04 56.53
N GLN A 26 32.95 -30.29 56.98
CA GLN A 26 33.49 -31.43 56.24
C GLN A 26 32.65 -31.73 55.00
N LEU A 27 31.32 -31.69 55.11
CA LEU A 27 30.40 -31.82 53.97
C LEU A 27 30.74 -30.81 52.87
N TYR A 28 30.86 -29.53 53.23
CA TYR A 28 31.27 -28.48 52.30
C TYR A 28 32.61 -28.80 51.64
N THR A 29 33.63 -29.18 52.43
CA THR A 29 34.98 -29.43 51.90
C THR A 29 35.01 -30.62 50.93
N CYS A 30 34.26 -31.69 51.21
CA CYS A 30 34.20 -32.89 50.37
C CYS A 30 33.35 -32.69 49.11
N THR A 31 32.36 -31.80 49.14
CA THR A 31 31.38 -31.64 48.05
C THR A 31 31.50 -30.32 47.27
N ARG A 32 32.37 -29.38 47.68
CA ARG A 32 32.52 -28.05 47.04
C ARG A 32 32.87 -28.07 45.55
N ASN A 33 33.43 -29.17 45.05
CA ASN A 33 33.80 -29.35 43.65
C ASN A 33 32.84 -30.31 42.92
N ALA A 34 31.70 -30.66 43.54
CA ALA A 34 30.68 -31.47 42.89
C ALA A 34 30.08 -30.70 41.70
N ASN A 35 29.97 -31.36 40.56
CA ASN A 35 29.31 -30.79 39.39
C ASN A 35 27.85 -31.25 39.37
N ILE A 36 26.92 -30.31 39.50
CA ILE A 36 25.48 -30.59 39.59
C ILE A 36 24.79 -30.07 38.33
N SER A 37 24.08 -30.96 37.63
CA SER A 37 23.34 -30.61 36.41
C SER A 37 22.00 -29.94 36.77
N ILE A 38 21.95 -28.61 36.75
CA ILE A 38 20.73 -27.84 37.01
C ILE A 38 20.04 -27.53 35.66
N ASN A 39 18.83 -28.06 35.45
CA ASN A 39 18.14 -27.91 34.16
C ASN A 39 17.00 -26.88 34.20
N ASN A 40 16.49 -26.54 35.39
CA ASN A 40 15.42 -25.57 35.56
C ASN A 40 15.52 -24.83 36.91
N LEU A 41 14.65 -23.84 37.12
CA LEU A 41 14.66 -23.01 38.33
C LEU A 41 14.29 -23.81 39.60
N GLN A 42 13.44 -24.84 39.48
CA GLN A 42 13.05 -25.71 40.58
C GLN A 42 14.21 -26.61 41.03
N ASP A 43 15.00 -27.12 40.10
CA ASP A 43 16.25 -27.85 40.35
C ASP A 43 17.25 -26.97 41.12
N ALA A 44 17.39 -25.70 40.70
CA ALA A 44 18.27 -24.74 41.35
C ALA A 44 17.83 -24.47 42.80
N ILE A 45 16.54 -24.21 43.01
CA ILE A 45 15.96 -23.98 44.36
C ILE A 45 16.15 -25.21 45.24
N SER A 46 15.82 -26.42 44.74
CA SER A 46 15.95 -27.68 45.49
C SER A 46 17.40 -27.95 45.92
N THR A 47 18.34 -27.73 45.00
CA THR A 47 19.78 -27.89 45.26
C THR A 47 20.26 -26.89 46.31
N LEU A 48 19.91 -25.61 46.16
CA LEU A 48 20.30 -24.55 47.09
C LEU A 48 19.71 -24.78 48.48
N LYS A 49 18.45 -25.24 48.59
CA LYS A 49 17.83 -25.63 49.87
C LYS A 49 18.58 -26.77 50.54
N SER A 50 18.99 -27.78 49.77
CA SER A 50 19.77 -28.91 50.29
C SER A 50 21.13 -28.45 50.83
N VAL A 51 21.83 -27.60 50.08
CA VAL A 51 23.10 -26.98 50.53
C VAL A 51 22.90 -26.12 51.78
N GLN A 52 21.89 -25.25 51.79
CA GLN A 52 21.55 -24.39 52.92
C GLN A 52 21.28 -25.22 54.18
N LYS A 53 20.48 -26.28 54.07
CA LYS A 53 20.10 -27.17 55.17
C LYS A 53 21.30 -27.92 55.75
N TYR A 54 22.03 -28.64 54.91
CA TYR A 54 23.06 -29.58 55.39
C TYR A 54 24.42 -28.91 55.63
N MET A 55 24.75 -27.83 54.91
CA MET A 55 26.00 -27.07 55.11
C MET A 55 25.83 -25.83 56.00
N LYS A 56 24.60 -25.55 56.47
CA LYS A 56 24.25 -24.40 57.34
C LYS A 56 24.63 -23.04 56.74
N MET A 57 24.58 -22.91 55.42
CA MET A 57 24.94 -21.68 54.69
C MET A 57 23.77 -20.68 54.65
N ARG A 58 23.61 -19.91 55.72
CA ARG A 58 22.52 -18.92 55.85
C ARG A 58 22.50 -17.86 54.75
N ILE A 59 23.64 -17.54 54.16
CA ILE A 59 23.74 -16.57 53.04
C ILE A 59 22.85 -16.94 51.84
N LEU A 60 22.48 -18.21 51.69
CA LEU A 60 21.62 -18.68 50.60
C LEU A 60 20.13 -18.34 50.80
N GLU A 61 19.70 -17.91 51.99
CA GLU A 61 18.28 -17.67 52.30
C GLU A 61 17.65 -16.61 51.40
N GLY A 62 18.32 -15.45 51.26
CA GLY A 62 17.84 -14.38 50.36
C GLY A 62 17.85 -14.80 48.89
N ILE A 63 18.83 -15.60 48.48
CA ILE A 63 18.92 -16.12 47.09
C ILE A 63 17.75 -17.05 46.81
N ILE A 64 17.47 -17.99 47.71
CA ILE A 64 16.34 -18.93 47.58
C ILE A 64 15.01 -18.16 47.51
N SER A 65 14.82 -17.15 48.37
CA SER A 65 13.59 -16.34 48.37
C SER A 65 13.35 -15.62 47.04
N ILE A 66 14.40 -15.03 46.43
CA ILE A 66 14.29 -14.38 45.12
C ILE A 66 13.96 -15.40 44.03
N LEU A 67 14.60 -16.57 44.03
CA LEU A 67 14.35 -17.62 43.03
C LEU A 67 12.93 -18.18 43.15
N GLU A 68 12.40 -18.35 44.37
CA GLU A 68 11.01 -18.75 44.60
C GLU A 68 10.02 -17.71 44.09
N GLN A 69 10.31 -16.42 44.28
CA GLN A 69 9.49 -15.34 43.75
C GLN A 69 9.51 -15.32 42.22
N LEU A 70 10.68 -15.48 41.60
CA LEU A 70 10.82 -15.57 40.14
C LEU A 70 10.04 -16.77 39.57
N LEU A 71 10.07 -17.92 40.24
CA LEU A 71 9.30 -19.11 39.84
C LEU A 71 7.79 -18.84 39.88
N LYS A 72 7.34 -18.13 40.92
CA LYS A 72 5.94 -17.74 41.08
C LYS A 72 5.51 -16.75 39.99
N ASP A 73 6.30 -15.71 39.74
CA ASP A 73 6.00 -14.71 38.72
C ASP A 73 5.95 -15.34 37.33
N GLN A 74 6.86 -16.28 37.02
CA GLN A 74 6.83 -17.05 35.78
C GLN A 74 5.50 -17.82 35.63
N SER A 75 5.02 -18.48 36.68
CA SER A 75 3.73 -19.20 36.62
C SER A 75 2.52 -18.28 36.39
N ILE A 76 2.53 -17.08 36.98
CA ILE A 76 1.47 -16.08 36.78
C ILE A 76 1.48 -15.60 35.32
N SER A 77 2.66 -15.29 34.77
CA SER A 77 2.81 -14.88 33.39
C SER A 77 2.37 -15.98 32.41
N THR A 78 2.74 -17.25 32.65
CA THR A 78 2.31 -18.38 31.82
C THR A 78 0.77 -18.49 31.78
N ASN A 79 0.11 -18.43 32.93
CA ASN A 79 -1.37 -18.50 33.00
C ASN A 79 -2.04 -17.33 32.27
N GLN A 80 -1.47 -16.12 32.33
CA GLN A 80 -1.97 -14.97 31.60
C GLN A 80 -1.80 -15.15 30.09
N ILE A 81 -0.65 -15.66 29.64
CA ILE A 81 -0.39 -15.94 28.22
C ILE A 81 -1.39 -16.97 27.69
N GLU A 82 -1.63 -18.06 28.42
CA GLU A 82 -2.63 -19.07 28.04
C GLU A 82 -4.03 -18.48 27.91
N LYS A 83 -4.44 -17.62 28.85
CA LYS A 83 -5.73 -16.93 28.79
C LYS A 83 -5.82 -15.98 27.59
N HIS A 84 -4.77 -15.22 27.29
CA HIS A 84 -4.74 -14.36 26.12
C HIS A 84 -4.78 -15.15 24.81
N GLN A 85 -4.12 -16.31 24.76
CA GLN A 85 -4.15 -17.19 23.60
C GLN A 85 -5.56 -17.74 23.35
N ALA A 86 -6.27 -18.18 24.39
CA ALA A 86 -7.65 -18.65 24.28
C ALA A 86 -8.60 -17.55 23.77
N ASN A 87 -8.42 -16.31 24.24
CA ASN A 87 -9.20 -15.16 23.75
C ASN A 87 -8.91 -14.85 22.27
N LEU A 88 -7.65 -14.93 21.83
CA LEU A 88 -7.28 -14.75 20.43
C LEU A 88 -7.93 -15.80 19.52
N ASP A 89 -7.91 -17.06 19.94
CA ASP A 89 -8.53 -18.15 19.19
C ASP A 89 -10.06 -17.98 19.08
N GLN A 90 -10.71 -17.45 20.12
CA GLN A 90 -12.15 -17.11 20.08
C GLN A 90 -12.43 -15.97 19.10
N ILE A 91 -11.65 -14.87 19.17
CA ILE A 91 -11.80 -13.73 18.27
C ILE A 91 -11.61 -14.16 16.81
N GLN A 92 -10.64 -15.04 16.55
CA GLN A 92 -10.38 -15.56 15.21
C GLN A 92 -11.57 -16.37 14.67
N LYS A 93 -12.19 -17.22 15.50
CA LYS A 93 -13.41 -17.95 15.12
C LYS A 93 -14.60 -17.02 14.86
N GLU A 94 -14.78 -15.98 15.69
CA GLU A 94 -15.83 -14.98 15.49
C GLU A 94 -15.62 -14.20 14.19
N LYS A 95 -14.38 -13.82 13.88
CA LYS A 95 -14.01 -13.17 12.62
C LYS A 95 -14.36 -14.04 11.40
N GLU A 96 -13.98 -15.32 11.42
CA GLU A 96 -14.30 -16.26 10.34
C GLU A 96 -15.81 -16.45 10.15
N ASN A 97 -16.58 -16.44 11.25
CA ASN A 97 -18.03 -16.53 11.18
C ASN A 97 -18.65 -15.26 10.57
N ASN A 98 -18.18 -14.08 10.98
CA ASN A 98 -18.63 -12.80 10.42
C ASN A 98 -18.27 -12.67 8.93
N GLU A 99 -17.10 -13.14 8.51
CA GLU A 99 -16.71 -13.17 7.09
C GLU A 99 -17.66 -14.05 6.26
N LYS A 100 -18.07 -15.22 6.77
CA LYS A 100 -19.07 -16.09 6.12
C LYS A 100 -20.44 -15.43 6.06
N GLU A 101 -20.85 -14.74 7.12
CA GLU A 101 -22.13 -14.02 7.16
C GLU A 101 -22.16 -12.87 6.14
N ILE A 102 -21.08 -12.08 6.04
CA ILE A 102 -20.93 -11.04 5.03
C ILE A 102 -21.01 -11.61 3.62
N GLN A 103 -20.33 -12.73 3.34
CA GLN A 103 -20.41 -13.40 2.03
C GLN A 103 -21.82 -13.87 1.70
N THR A 104 -22.54 -14.40 2.68
CA THR A 104 -23.93 -14.87 2.53
C THR A 104 -24.86 -13.69 2.24
N LEU A 105 -24.75 -12.60 3.00
CA LEU A 105 -25.52 -11.37 2.80
C LEU A 105 -25.23 -10.74 1.43
N HIS A 106 -23.97 -10.69 1.00
CA HIS A 106 -23.61 -10.24 -0.35
C HIS A 106 -24.25 -11.10 -1.45
N SER A 107 -24.26 -12.42 -1.28
CA SER A 107 -24.87 -13.35 -2.25
C SER A 107 -26.39 -13.14 -2.33
N GLN A 108 -27.06 -13.04 -1.18
CA GLN A 108 -28.50 -12.76 -1.10
C GLN A 108 -28.87 -11.37 -1.65
N HIS A 109 -28.01 -10.37 -1.46
CA HIS A 109 -28.20 -9.04 -2.02
C HIS A 109 -28.06 -9.07 -3.55
N LYS A 110 -27.03 -9.76 -4.07
CA LYS A 110 -26.80 -9.94 -5.50
C LYS A 110 -27.95 -10.65 -6.20
N GLU A 111 -28.52 -11.70 -5.58
CA GLU A 111 -29.69 -12.42 -6.10
C GLU A 111 -30.97 -11.55 -6.08
N LYS A 112 -31.14 -10.67 -5.08
CA LYS A 112 -32.24 -9.69 -5.08
C LYS A 112 -32.03 -8.59 -6.12
N GLU A 113 -30.80 -8.14 -6.35
CA GLU A 113 -30.46 -7.09 -7.32
C GLU A 113 -30.62 -7.54 -8.78
N GLU A 114 -30.31 -8.80 -9.11
CA GLU A 114 -30.51 -9.32 -10.48
C GLU A 114 -32.00 -9.43 -10.87
N ASN A 115 -32.91 -9.55 -9.89
CA ASN A 115 -34.35 -9.64 -10.15
C ASN A 115 -35.01 -8.28 -10.50
N ASP A 116 -34.35 -7.15 -10.21
CA ASP A 116 -34.85 -5.79 -10.48
C ASP A 116 -34.39 -5.23 -11.84
N LEU A 117 -33.42 -5.87 -12.51
CA LEU A 117 -32.86 -5.37 -13.77
C LEU A 117 -33.66 -5.88 -14.98
N PRO A 118 -33.94 -5.03 -15.99
CA PRO A 118 -34.64 -5.45 -17.20
C PRO A 118 -33.94 -6.64 -17.88
N LYS A 119 -34.70 -7.69 -18.22
CA LYS A 119 -34.16 -8.89 -18.90
C LYS A 119 -33.40 -8.56 -20.19
N GLU A 120 -33.87 -7.56 -20.94
CA GLU A 120 -33.21 -7.07 -22.15
C GLU A 120 -31.81 -6.49 -21.87
N PHE A 121 -31.66 -5.78 -20.75
CA PHE A 121 -30.37 -5.23 -20.30
C PHE A 121 -29.37 -6.34 -19.97
N LEU A 122 -29.79 -7.35 -19.21
CA LEU A 122 -28.94 -8.51 -18.88
C LEU A 122 -28.54 -9.29 -20.14
N SER A 123 -29.47 -9.45 -21.10
CA SER A 123 -29.16 -10.05 -22.40
C SER A 123 -28.11 -9.24 -23.18
N LYS A 124 -28.19 -7.90 -23.15
CA LYS A 124 -27.21 -7.00 -23.79
C LYS A 124 -25.83 -7.13 -23.15
N ILE A 125 -25.74 -7.17 -21.81
CA ILE A 125 -24.46 -7.42 -21.10
C ILE A 125 -23.82 -8.73 -21.56
N SER A 126 -24.57 -9.83 -21.58
CA SER A 126 -24.06 -11.15 -21.98
C SER A 126 -23.56 -11.16 -23.43
N LYS A 127 -24.22 -10.44 -24.34
CA LYS A 127 -23.74 -10.26 -25.73
C LYS A 127 -22.43 -9.48 -25.77
N LEU A 128 -22.37 -8.33 -25.09
CA LEU A 128 -21.19 -7.45 -25.06
C LEU A 128 -19.97 -8.12 -24.42
N LYS A 129 -20.17 -9.01 -23.46
CA LYS A 129 -19.10 -9.79 -22.81
C LYS A 129 -18.30 -10.62 -23.82
N ASN A 130 -18.97 -11.16 -24.82
CA ASN A 130 -18.33 -11.93 -25.90
C ASN A 130 -17.96 -11.07 -27.12
N SER A 131 -18.44 -9.82 -27.18
CA SER A 131 -18.13 -8.90 -28.27
C SER A 131 -16.69 -8.38 -28.20
N ARG A 132 -16.11 -8.15 -29.38
CA ARG A 132 -14.86 -7.38 -29.58
C ARG A 132 -15.13 -5.96 -30.07
N ASP A 133 -16.40 -5.60 -30.29
CA ASP A 133 -16.77 -4.25 -30.74
C ASP A 133 -16.71 -3.26 -29.57
N PHE A 134 -15.55 -2.62 -29.42
CA PHE A 134 -15.33 -1.58 -28.42
C PHE A 134 -16.28 -0.39 -28.59
N ILE A 135 -16.69 -0.06 -29.83
CA ILE A 135 -17.58 1.08 -30.08
C ILE A 135 -18.96 0.78 -29.52
N GLU A 136 -19.45 -0.45 -29.71
CA GLU A 136 -20.72 -0.90 -29.13
C GLU A 136 -20.69 -0.89 -27.60
N ILE A 137 -19.60 -1.37 -27.00
CA ILE A 137 -19.40 -1.36 -25.54
C ILE A 137 -19.37 0.07 -25.01
N TYR A 138 -18.61 0.97 -25.65
CA TYR A 138 -18.55 2.37 -25.25
C TYR A 138 -19.93 3.04 -25.33
N LYS A 139 -20.68 2.83 -26.44
CA LYS A 139 -22.04 3.37 -26.61
C LYS A 139 -22.99 2.83 -25.56
N PHE A 140 -22.86 1.57 -25.17
CA PHE A 140 -23.64 0.99 -24.09
C PHE A 140 -23.39 1.70 -22.76
N PHE A 141 -22.13 1.94 -22.40
CA PHE A 141 -21.77 2.71 -21.20
C PHE A 141 -22.27 4.16 -21.25
N GLU A 142 -22.20 4.80 -22.42
CA GLU A 142 -22.73 6.14 -22.63
C GLU A 142 -24.25 6.20 -22.42
N GLU A 143 -25.00 5.25 -22.99
CA GLU A 143 -26.46 5.13 -22.86
C GLU A 143 -26.91 4.93 -21.41
N ILE A 144 -26.26 4.03 -20.67
CA ILE A 144 -26.63 3.75 -19.27
C ILE A 144 -26.25 4.90 -18.35
N SER A 145 -25.17 5.62 -18.66
CA SER A 145 -24.79 6.86 -17.97
C SER A 145 -25.81 7.98 -18.25
N GLU A 146 -26.34 8.10 -19.47
CA GLU A 146 -27.39 9.06 -19.84
C GLU A 146 -28.66 8.91 -19.03
N LYS A 147 -29.08 7.67 -18.86
CA LYS A 147 -30.28 7.32 -18.12
C LYS A 147 -30.11 7.49 -16.61
N GLY A 148 -28.89 7.72 -16.11
CA GLY A 148 -28.59 7.87 -14.69
C GLY A 148 -28.85 6.61 -13.86
N ASN A 149 -28.87 5.43 -14.49
CA ASN A 149 -29.20 4.19 -13.81
C ASN A 149 -27.95 3.60 -13.14
N GLN A 150 -27.73 3.97 -11.88
CA GLN A 150 -26.59 3.52 -11.08
C GLN A 150 -26.51 1.99 -10.96
N LYS A 151 -27.64 1.29 -10.77
CA LYS A 151 -27.68 -0.18 -10.68
C LYS A 151 -27.18 -0.83 -11.98
N MET A 152 -27.64 -0.34 -13.13
CA MET A 152 -27.17 -0.82 -14.43
C MET A 152 -25.68 -0.53 -14.65
N MET A 153 -25.23 0.68 -14.29
CA MET A 153 -23.80 1.02 -14.37
C MET A 153 -22.96 0.08 -13.52
N GLN A 154 -23.35 -0.15 -12.26
CA GLN A 154 -22.65 -1.04 -11.35
C GLN A 154 -22.57 -2.46 -11.91
N LYS A 155 -23.70 -3.03 -12.37
CA LYS A 155 -23.72 -4.37 -12.97
C LYS A 155 -22.83 -4.46 -14.23
N ALA A 156 -22.82 -3.45 -15.09
CA ALA A 156 -21.92 -3.41 -16.25
C ALA A 156 -20.44 -3.32 -15.85
N CYS A 157 -20.15 -2.63 -14.74
CA CYS A 157 -18.80 -2.52 -14.18
C CYS A 157 -18.31 -3.82 -13.54
N ASP A 158 -19.19 -4.51 -12.79
CA ASP A 158 -18.92 -5.79 -12.13
C ASP A 158 -18.62 -6.91 -13.14
N GLU A 159 -19.23 -6.85 -14.33
CA GLU A 159 -18.95 -7.75 -15.45
C GLU A 159 -17.70 -7.36 -16.24
N GLU A 160 -16.94 -6.37 -15.75
CA GLU A 160 -15.65 -5.91 -16.28
C GLU A 160 -15.69 -5.42 -17.74
N LEU A 161 -16.86 -5.08 -18.27
CA LEU A 161 -17.00 -4.62 -19.66
C LEU A 161 -16.18 -3.35 -19.93
N TRP A 162 -15.99 -2.51 -18.91
CA TRP A 162 -15.19 -1.29 -18.99
C TRP A 162 -13.70 -1.56 -19.24
N LYS A 163 -13.18 -2.74 -18.87
CA LYS A 163 -11.78 -3.14 -19.07
C LYS A 163 -11.48 -3.53 -20.52
N LYS A 164 -12.51 -3.85 -21.31
CA LYS A 164 -12.32 -4.19 -22.73
C LYS A 164 -11.65 -3.03 -23.44
N GLN A 165 -10.61 -3.37 -24.20
CA GLN A 165 -9.75 -2.40 -24.84
C GLN A 165 -10.14 -2.24 -26.31
N LYS A 166 -10.01 -1.00 -26.79
CA LYS A 166 -10.02 -0.69 -28.21
C LYS A 166 -8.80 -1.32 -28.87
N ASP A 167 -8.98 -1.88 -30.05
CA ASP A 167 -7.88 -2.40 -30.87
C ASP A 167 -7.07 -1.22 -31.45
N ASN A 168 -6.20 -0.66 -30.62
CA ASN A 168 -5.25 0.38 -30.98
C ASN A 168 -3.93 0.15 -30.23
N TYR A 169 -2.88 0.84 -30.66
CA TYR A 169 -1.53 0.71 -30.09
C TYR A 169 -1.48 0.90 -28.56
N PHE A 170 -2.42 1.66 -27.98
CA PHE A 170 -2.43 2.02 -26.57
C PHE A 170 -3.37 1.17 -25.70
N GLY A 171 -4.15 0.24 -26.29
CA GLY A 171 -5.13 -0.56 -25.55
C GLY A 171 -6.14 0.26 -24.74
N THR A 172 -6.71 1.33 -25.32
CA THR A 172 -7.57 2.26 -24.56
C THR A 172 -8.89 1.62 -24.11
N ASN A 173 -9.19 1.68 -22.80
CA ASN A 173 -10.44 1.17 -22.23
C ASN A 173 -11.56 2.24 -22.26
N VAL A 174 -12.74 1.91 -21.71
CA VAL A 174 -13.91 2.82 -21.75
C VAL A 174 -13.65 4.13 -21.00
N LEU A 175 -12.99 4.08 -19.84
CA LEU A 175 -12.65 5.27 -19.05
C LEU A 175 -11.66 6.18 -19.80
N HIS A 176 -10.69 5.60 -20.53
CA HIS A 176 -9.74 6.33 -21.36
C HIS A 176 -10.44 7.06 -22.50
N GLU A 177 -11.30 6.37 -23.24
CA GLU A 177 -12.06 6.96 -24.35
C GLU A 177 -13.03 8.05 -23.82
N ALA A 178 -13.71 7.81 -22.70
CA ALA A 178 -14.59 8.81 -22.08
C ALA A 178 -13.82 10.07 -21.66
N SER A 179 -12.62 9.89 -21.08
CA SER A 179 -11.74 10.97 -20.68
C SER A 179 -11.20 11.76 -21.89
N SER A 180 -10.79 11.06 -22.95
CA SER A 180 -10.35 11.63 -24.22
C SER A 180 -11.44 12.46 -24.91
N LYS A 181 -12.68 11.96 -24.92
CA LYS A 181 -13.84 12.64 -25.50
C LYS A 181 -14.33 13.81 -24.65
N GLY A 182 -14.06 13.78 -23.35
CA GLY A 182 -14.56 14.77 -22.39
C GLY A 182 -15.97 14.44 -21.86
N ASN A 183 -16.39 13.17 -21.92
CA ASN A 183 -17.68 12.74 -21.38
C ASN A 183 -17.60 12.67 -19.85
N LEU A 184 -17.73 13.83 -19.19
CA LEU A 184 -17.60 13.97 -17.75
C LEU A 184 -18.61 13.10 -16.98
N ARG A 185 -19.85 13.00 -17.47
CA ARG A 185 -20.89 12.21 -16.80
C ARG A 185 -20.48 10.74 -16.75
N LEU A 186 -20.02 10.18 -17.88
CA LEU A 186 -19.56 8.80 -17.92
C LEU A 186 -18.31 8.59 -17.05
N VAL A 187 -17.35 9.53 -17.09
CA VAL A 187 -16.17 9.47 -16.22
C VAL A 187 -16.57 9.43 -14.75
N LYS A 188 -17.51 10.28 -14.31
CA LYS A 188 -18.02 10.28 -12.93
C LYS A 188 -18.61 8.93 -12.55
N SER A 189 -19.55 8.43 -13.36
CA SER A 189 -20.23 7.16 -13.11
C SER A 189 -19.26 5.97 -13.04
N LEU A 190 -18.26 5.91 -13.93
CA LEU A 190 -17.25 4.83 -13.89
C LEU A 190 -16.37 4.89 -12.64
N ILE A 191 -15.94 6.08 -12.23
CA ILE A 191 -15.13 6.27 -11.03
C ILE A 191 -15.92 5.93 -9.76
N GLU A 192 -17.20 6.32 -9.70
CA GLU A 192 -18.10 6.00 -8.59
C GLU A 192 -18.33 4.48 -8.44
N CYS A 193 -18.30 3.72 -9.54
CA CYS A 193 -18.38 2.26 -9.54
C CYS A 193 -17.06 1.54 -9.23
N GLY A 194 -15.99 2.27 -8.89
CA GLY A 194 -14.70 1.69 -8.52
C GLY A 194 -13.82 1.27 -9.70
N CYS A 195 -14.08 1.74 -10.93
CA CYS A 195 -13.18 1.52 -12.05
C CYS A 195 -11.80 2.14 -11.78
N ASP A 196 -10.74 1.43 -12.16
CA ASP A 196 -9.37 1.84 -11.87
C ASP A 196 -8.99 3.16 -12.57
N LYS A 197 -8.52 4.11 -11.77
CA LYS A 197 -7.99 5.42 -12.18
C LYS A 197 -6.46 5.49 -12.14
N GLU A 198 -5.80 4.48 -11.57
CA GLU A 198 -4.38 4.46 -11.21
C GLU A 198 -3.47 3.81 -12.25
N GLY A 199 -4.03 3.15 -13.27
CA GLY A 199 -3.32 2.78 -14.51
C GLY A 199 -2.79 3.96 -15.36
N GLY A 200 -2.70 5.17 -14.79
CA GLY A 200 -2.01 6.34 -15.36
C GLY A 200 -2.65 6.99 -16.59
N THR A 201 -3.71 6.43 -17.16
CA THR A 201 -4.17 6.80 -18.50
C THR A 201 -5.39 7.74 -18.58
N PRO A 202 -6.36 7.81 -17.65
CA PRO A 202 -7.51 8.72 -17.81
C PRO A 202 -7.15 10.21 -17.80
N LEU A 203 -6.36 10.65 -16.80
CA LEU A 203 -5.91 12.05 -16.67
C LEU A 203 -4.99 12.44 -17.84
N TYR A 204 -4.17 11.50 -18.29
CA TYR A 204 -3.33 11.61 -19.49
C TYR A 204 -4.18 11.94 -20.72
N TRP A 205 -5.20 11.14 -21.02
CA TRP A 205 -6.05 11.32 -22.22
C TRP A 205 -6.84 12.62 -22.16
N ALA A 206 -7.41 12.95 -21.01
CA ALA A 206 -8.12 14.21 -20.81
C ALA A 206 -7.19 15.42 -20.99
N SER A 207 -5.97 15.35 -20.46
CA SER A 207 -4.99 16.44 -20.55
C SER A 207 -4.49 16.67 -21.97
N ARG A 208 -4.16 15.59 -22.68
CA ARG A 208 -3.77 15.62 -24.09
C ARG A 208 -4.85 16.26 -24.96
N GLN A 209 -6.11 15.94 -24.73
CA GLN A 209 -7.24 16.44 -25.52
C GLN A 209 -7.82 17.77 -25.02
N GLY A 210 -7.27 18.36 -23.95
CA GLY A 210 -7.73 19.64 -23.42
C GLY A 210 -9.09 19.59 -22.71
N LYS A 211 -9.49 18.43 -22.18
CA LYS A 211 -10.80 18.23 -21.54
C LYS A 211 -10.79 18.73 -20.10
N LEU A 212 -10.82 20.06 -19.94
CA LEU A 212 -10.63 20.75 -18.67
C LEU A 212 -11.55 20.24 -17.54
N GLU A 213 -12.84 20.07 -17.81
CA GLU A 213 -13.78 19.64 -16.76
C GLU A 213 -13.53 18.20 -16.29
N VAL A 214 -13.06 17.33 -17.18
CA VAL A 214 -12.61 15.98 -16.81
C VAL A 214 -11.32 16.04 -15.99
N VAL A 215 -10.36 16.89 -16.38
CA VAL A 215 -9.11 17.10 -15.63
C VAL A 215 -9.40 17.60 -14.20
N LYS A 216 -10.27 18.59 -14.05
CA LYS A 216 -10.70 19.09 -12.73
C LYS A 216 -11.31 17.99 -11.88
N TYR A 217 -12.21 17.19 -12.46
CA TYR A 217 -12.83 16.09 -11.72
C TYR A 217 -11.80 15.03 -11.31
N LEU A 218 -10.98 14.52 -12.24
CA LEU A 218 -9.98 13.49 -11.97
C LEU A 218 -8.96 13.93 -10.91
N THR A 219 -8.50 15.19 -10.98
CA THR A 219 -7.62 15.76 -9.94
C THR A 219 -8.31 15.89 -8.59
N SER A 220 -9.60 16.27 -8.55
CA SER A 220 -10.37 16.37 -7.30
C SER A 220 -10.59 15.01 -6.60
N VAL A 221 -10.68 13.92 -7.37
CA VAL A 221 -10.81 12.55 -6.83
C VAL A 221 -9.45 11.87 -6.61
N GLY A 222 -8.35 12.64 -6.65
CA GLY A 222 -7.01 12.16 -6.29
C GLY A 222 -6.33 11.30 -7.36
N ALA A 223 -6.65 11.46 -8.65
CA ALA A 223 -5.88 10.79 -9.71
C ALA A 223 -4.40 11.18 -9.65
N ASN A 224 -3.50 10.21 -9.91
CA ASN A 224 -2.06 10.45 -9.87
C ASN A 224 -1.62 11.38 -11.00
N LYS A 225 -1.39 12.65 -10.67
CA LYS A 225 -0.93 13.71 -11.57
C LYS A 225 0.53 13.55 -12.04
N GLU A 226 1.33 12.76 -11.32
CA GLU A 226 2.72 12.47 -11.65
C GLU A 226 2.90 11.10 -12.33
N ALA A 227 1.79 10.41 -12.66
CA ALA A 227 1.84 9.22 -13.48
C ALA A 227 2.51 9.52 -14.83
N LYS A 228 3.34 8.58 -15.27
CA LYS A 228 4.12 8.66 -16.51
C LYS A 228 3.71 7.53 -17.45
N ASP A 229 3.69 7.82 -18.74
CA ASP A 229 3.66 6.77 -19.77
C ASP A 229 5.06 6.14 -19.95
N ASP A 230 5.16 5.19 -20.88
CA ASP A 230 6.40 4.47 -21.19
C ASP A 230 7.54 5.39 -21.65
N ASP A 231 7.20 6.54 -22.24
CA ASP A 231 8.14 7.59 -22.67
C ASP A 231 8.43 8.63 -21.56
N GLY A 232 7.84 8.47 -20.38
CA GLY A 232 8.04 9.32 -19.22
C GLY A 232 7.18 10.58 -19.19
N TYR A 233 6.23 10.75 -20.12
CA TYR A 233 5.38 11.93 -20.19
C TYR A 233 4.35 11.94 -19.05
N THR A 234 4.33 13.04 -18.29
CA THR A 234 3.24 13.33 -17.36
C THR A 234 2.10 14.07 -18.08
N SER A 235 0.93 14.11 -17.44
CA SER A 235 -0.23 14.87 -17.92
C SER A 235 0.08 16.36 -18.19
N LEU A 236 0.95 16.96 -17.37
CA LEU A 236 1.38 18.36 -17.53
C LEU A 236 2.29 18.55 -18.75
N ILE A 237 3.20 17.61 -19.02
CA ILE A 237 4.08 17.67 -20.20
C ILE A 237 3.21 17.57 -21.47
N LEU A 238 2.22 16.69 -21.50
CA LEU A 238 1.31 16.54 -22.65
C LEU A 238 0.44 17.76 -22.86
N ALA A 239 -0.18 18.29 -21.80
CA ALA A 239 -0.96 19.52 -21.90
C ALA A 239 -0.11 20.67 -22.46
N SER A 240 1.17 20.74 -22.07
CA SER A 240 2.11 21.74 -22.57
C SER A 240 2.54 21.48 -24.02
N TYR A 241 2.67 20.22 -24.41
CA TYR A 241 2.98 19.80 -25.78
C TYR A 241 1.82 20.08 -26.76
N PHE A 242 0.57 19.85 -26.35
CA PHE A 242 -0.62 19.99 -27.20
C PHE A 242 -1.33 21.36 -27.09
N ASP A 243 -0.66 22.38 -26.56
CA ASP A 243 -1.16 23.75 -26.38
C ASP A 243 -2.47 23.85 -25.57
N LYS A 244 -2.54 23.15 -24.43
CA LYS A 244 -3.74 23.12 -23.57
C LYS A 244 -3.56 24.05 -22.37
N LEU A 245 -3.46 25.36 -22.61
CA LEU A 245 -3.19 26.36 -21.58
C LEU A 245 -4.06 26.23 -20.32
N GLU A 246 -5.37 26.11 -20.47
CA GLU A 246 -6.27 26.00 -19.31
C GLU A 246 -6.08 24.71 -18.51
N VAL A 247 -5.72 23.61 -19.17
CA VAL A 247 -5.33 22.36 -18.49
C VAL A 247 -3.98 22.52 -17.78
N VAL A 248 -3.00 23.17 -18.41
CA VAL A 248 -1.71 23.49 -17.77
C VAL A 248 -1.93 24.29 -16.48
N LYS A 249 -2.74 25.36 -16.55
CA LYS A 249 -3.12 26.16 -15.38
C LYS A 249 -3.75 25.30 -14.28
N CYS A 250 -4.73 24.46 -14.66
CA CYS A 250 -5.43 23.56 -13.74
C CYS A 250 -4.47 22.58 -13.05
N LEU A 251 -3.62 21.88 -13.80
CA LEU A 251 -2.68 20.90 -13.26
C LEU A 251 -1.65 21.54 -12.32
N ILE A 252 -1.12 22.72 -12.68
CA ILE A 252 -0.22 23.49 -11.79
C ILE A 252 -0.94 23.90 -10.50
N SER A 253 -2.17 24.40 -10.59
CA SER A 253 -2.97 24.77 -9.42
C SER A 253 -3.27 23.57 -8.51
N ALA A 254 -3.40 22.38 -9.10
CA ALA A 254 -3.55 21.11 -8.38
C ALA A 254 -2.22 20.56 -7.84
N GLY A 255 -1.10 21.29 -7.99
CA GLY A 255 0.21 20.92 -7.45
C GLY A 255 0.97 19.89 -8.29
N ALA A 256 0.75 19.82 -9.60
CA ALA A 256 1.59 19.02 -10.49
C ALA A 256 3.01 19.60 -10.57
N ASN A 257 4.02 18.72 -10.70
CA ASN A 257 5.42 19.13 -10.77
C ASN A 257 5.74 19.83 -12.10
N LYS A 258 5.86 21.16 -12.06
CA LYS A 258 6.26 21.98 -13.23
C LYS A 258 7.65 21.68 -13.79
N GLU A 259 8.50 21.02 -13.01
CA GLU A 259 9.84 20.59 -13.42
C GLU A 259 9.92 19.10 -13.76
N ALA A 260 8.78 18.41 -13.87
CA ALA A 260 8.75 17.01 -14.29
C ALA A 260 9.51 16.82 -15.61
N LYS A 261 10.23 15.71 -15.74
CA LYS A 261 10.98 15.34 -16.94
C LYS A 261 10.48 14.02 -17.50
N ASN A 262 10.32 13.96 -18.82
CA ASN A 262 10.17 12.70 -19.55
C ASN A 262 11.53 11.97 -19.67
N ASN A 263 11.55 10.82 -20.33
CA ASN A 263 12.76 9.97 -20.40
C ASN A 263 13.93 10.66 -21.13
N GLU A 264 13.64 11.62 -22.02
CA GLU A 264 14.62 12.42 -22.75
C GLU A 264 15.04 13.71 -22.00
N GLY A 265 14.51 13.93 -20.79
CA GLY A 265 14.81 15.08 -19.97
C GLY A 265 14.02 16.36 -20.32
N PHE A 266 13.01 16.26 -21.18
CA PHE A 266 12.16 17.39 -21.55
C PHE A 266 11.20 17.73 -20.41
N THR A 267 11.16 19.02 -20.05
CA THR A 267 10.19 19.59 -19.12
C THR A 267 8.96 20.13 -19.85
N PRO A 268 7.84 20.43 -19.15
CA PRO A 268 6.70 21.13 -19.73
C PRO A 268 7.08 22.41 -20.50
N LEU A 269 8.02 23.19 -19.94
CA LEU A 269 8.51 24.43 -20.57
C LEU A 269 9.27 24.17 -21.87
N ILE A 270 10.13 23.13 -21.89
CA ILE A 270 10.90 22.78 -23.09
C ILE A 270 9.95 22.31 -24.19
N LYS A 271 8.98 21.45 -23.89
CA LYS A 271 7.98 20.98 -24.89
C LYS A 271 7.10 22.12 -25.42
N ALA A 272 6.58 22.98 -24.55
CA ALA A 272 5.83 24.15 -25.02
C ALA A 272 6.69 25.07 -25.92
N SER A 273 7.99 25.19 -25.61
CA SER A 273 8.91 26.03 -26.38
C SER A 273 9.27 25.44 -27.74
N GLU A 274 9.51 24.13 -27.80
CA GLU A 274 9.79 23.37 -29.02
C GLU A 274 8.68 23.52 -30.06
N TYR A 275 7.43 23.51 -29.62
CA TYR A 275 6.25 23.58 -30.50
C TYR A 275 5.68 24.99 -30.68
N GLY A 276 6.29 26.01 -30.07
CA GLY A 276 5.92 27.41 -30.31
C GLY A 276 4.70 27.92 -29.53
N HIS A 277 4.30 27.25 -28.44
CA HIS A 277 3.09 27.54 -27.67
C HIS A 277 3.32 28.71 -26.70
N LEU A 278 3.31 29.93 -27.25
CA LEU A 278 3.71 31.16 -26.55
C LEU A 278 2.98 31.40 -25.23
N GLU A 279 1.67 31.22 -25.18
CA GLU A 279 0.89 31.51 -23.97
C GLU A 279 1.15 30.47 -22.86
N VAL A 280 1.38 29.20 -23.21
CA VAL A 280 1.83 28.17 -22.26
C VAL A 280 3.21 28.52 -21.72
N VAL A 281 4.15 28.93 -22.59
CA VAL A 281 5.51 29.34 -22.17
C VAL A 281 5.47 30.55 -21.23
N LYS A 282 4.68 31.58 -21.56
CA LYS A 282 4.48 32.76 -20.72
C LYS A 282 3.97 32.37 -19.34
N TYR A 283 2.95 31.51 -19.28
CA TYR A 283 2.38 31.04 -18.02
C TYR A 283 3.37 30.21 -17.20
N LEU A 284 4.05 29.23 -17.81
CA LEU A 284 5.03 28.41 -17.10
C LEU A 284 6.16 29.27 -16.50
N ILE A 285 6.63 30.29 -17.24
CA ILE A 285 7.63 31.24 -16.72
C ILE A 285 7.05 32.10 -15.59
N SER A 286 5.80 32.56 -15.68
CA SER A 286 5.19 33.38 -14.63
C SER A 286 4.99 32.61 -13.31
N VAL A 287 4.82 31.29 -13.35
CA VAL A 287 4.78 30.42 -12.17
C VAL A 287 6.15 29.86 -11.74
N GLY A 288 7.23 30.42 -12.32
CA GLY A 288 8.61 30.15 -11.90
C GLY A 288 9.20 28.84 -12.45
N ALA A 289 8.79 28.38 -13.64
CA ALA A 289 9.43 27.24 -14.28
C ALA A 289 10.90 27.54 -14.62
N ASN A 290 11.79 26.57 -14.45
CA ASN A 290 13.22 26.76 -14.64
C ASN A 290 13.58 26.90 -16.14
N LYS A 291 13.80 28.15 -16.57
CA LYS A 291 14.26 28.50 -17.93
C LYS A 291 15.60 27.86 -18.32
N SER A 292 16.44 27.52 -17.35
CA SER A 292 17.76 26.91 -17.55
C SER A 292 17.76 25.38 -17.51
N ALA A 293 16.60 24.76 -17.31
CA ALA A 293 16.48 23.30 -17.33
C ALA A 293 17.00 22.73 -18.66
N LYS A 294 17.73 21.63 -18.57
CA LYS A 294 18.34 20.96 -19.73
C LYS A 294 17.73 19.58 -19.97
N THR A 295 17.55 19.25 -21.24
CA THR A 295 17.32 17.88 -21.71
C THR A 295 18.58 17.03 -21.52
N ASN A 296 18.48 15.73 -21.79
CA ASN A 296 19.64 14.83 -21.73
C ASN A 296 20.73 15.20 -22.75
N GLU A 297 20.38 15.91 -23.83
CA GLU A 297 21.32 16.47 -24.82
C GLU A 297 21.97 17.78 -24.37
N GLY A 298 21.68 18.27 -23.15
CA GLY A 298 22.20 19.52 -22.63
C GLY A 298 21.53 20.78 -23.19
N LYS A 299 20.45 20.63 -23.97
CA LYS A 299 19.70 21.73 -24.60
C LYS A 299 18.62 22.29 -23.69
N THR A 300 18.42 23.60 -23.75
CA THR A 300 17.43 24.36 -22.97
C THR A 300 16.17 24.67 -23.77
N ALA A 301 15.15 25.23 -23.12
CA ALA A 301 13.95 25.73 -23.79
C ALA A 301 14.27 26.76 -24.89
N LEU A 302 15.30 27.59 -24.69
CA LEU A 302 15.74 28.58 -25.68
C LEU A 302 16.30 27.90 -26.95
N ASP A 303 17.01 26.78 -26.81
CA ASP A 303 17.63 26.06 -27.92
C ASP A 303 16.59 25.42 -28.85
N TYR A 304 15.48 24.92 -28.29
CA TYR A 304 14.37 24.37 -29.07
C TYR A 304 13.39 25.43 -29.60
N SER A 305 13.39 26.63 -29.00
CA SER A 305 12.43 27.68 -29.37
C SER A 305 12.70 28.34 -30.73
N LYS A 306 11.62 28.68 -31.44
CA LYS A 306 11.62 29.48 -32.68
C LYS A 306 10.59 30.61 -32.59
N GLY A 307 10.64 31.56 -33.54
CA GLY A 307 9.63 32.61 -33.68
C GLY A 307 9.42 33.46 -32.42
N GLU A 308 8.15 33.72 -32.09
CA GLU A 308 7.75 34.57 -30.95
C GLU A 308 8.16 34.00 -29.59
N VAL A 309 8.16 32.68 -29.42
CA VAL A 309 8.65 32.05 -28.19
C VAL A 309 10.12 32.38 -27.97
N ARG A 310 10.95 32.25 -29.02
CA ARG A 310 12.37 32.58 -28.92
C ARG A 310 12.59 34.04 -28.55
N LYS A 311 11.85 34.96 -29.19
CA LYS A 311 11.91 36.40 -28.86
C LYS A 311 11.54 36.64 -27.38
N TYR A 312 10.48 36.01 -26.90
CA TYR A 312 10.05 36.12 -25.51
C TYR A 312 11.09 35.57 -24.53
N LEU A 313 11.63 34.37 -24.76
CA LEU A 313 12.68 33.77 -23.92
C LEU A 313 13.94 34.63 -23.87
N LEU A 314 14.38 35.20 -25.00
CA LEU A 314 15.51 36.14 -25.04
C LEU A 314 15.23 37.43 -24.25
N SER A 315 13.99 37.94 -24.31
CA SER A 315 13.60 39.16 -23.58
C SER A 315 13.57 38.95 -22.05
N THR A 316 13.25 37.73 -21.61
CA THR A 316 13.16 37.36 -20.19
C THR A 316 14.47 36.84 -19.60
N ALA A 317 15.52 36.66 -20.41
CA ALA A 317 16.87 36.28 -19.96
C ALA A 317 17.75 37.50 -19.60
N ARG A 318 17.34 38.71 -20.00
CA ARG A 318 18.06 39.97 -19.77
C ARG A 318 17.63 40.73 -18.51
N LYS A 319 16.74 40.14 -17.71
CA LYS A 319 16.25 40.65 -16.42
C LYS A 319 16.50 39.58 -15.36
#